data_AF-A0A3M1CS16-F1
#
_entry.id   AF-A0A3M1CS16-F1
#
_cell.length_a   1.000
_cell.length_b   1.000
_cell.length_c   1.000
_cell.angle_alpha   90.00
_cell.angle_beta   90.00
_cell.angle_gamma   90.00
#
_symmetry.space_group_name_H-M   'P 1'
#
loop_
_entity.id
_entity.type
_entity.pdbx_description
1 polymer ?
#
loop_
_entity_poly.entity_id
_entity_poly.type
_entity_poly.pdbx_seq_one_letter_code
_entity_poly.pdbx_strand_id
1 'polypeptide(L)'
;MYMECDDGSLDSSVVTADSTGLWSTTMTVPAGTACDFYAYAEDAVGNVSPVSNTVSTQACDPVDDYEDSTSLGDSCADAIEDWTALPDDGTTVTITGNIIDASDEDWYLFDTLQSVTTAGYNVYNFQVSLTAGAADYSFAVYRGSCSTSALECGTSEGSGWTDYSYYAEDVGDGDHTPPGSGNYCADGSWYNDCDDLSSVYYVHVWRTSAIDSCAYYQLQVSNGG
;
A
#
# COMPACT_ATOMS: atom_id res chain seq x y z
N MET A 1 12.81 -13.98 33.23
CA MET A 1 12.65 -13.82 31.77
C MET A 1 13.28 -12.50 31.39
N TYR A 2 14.03 -12.48 30.31
CA TYR A 2 14.70 -11.31 29.75
C TYR A 2 14.27 -11.15 28.30
N MET A 3 14.17 -9.90 27.87
CA MET A 3 13.93 -9.47 26.50
C MET A 3 15.05 -8.49 26.13
N GLU A 4 15.73 -8.76 25.02
CA GLU A 4 16.75 -7.88 24.46
C GLU A 4 16.41 -7.59 23.02
N CYS A 5 16.20 -6.31 22.70
CA CYS A 5 15.84 -5.86 21.37
C CYS A 5 17.05 -5.26 20.64
N ASP A 6 17.01 -5.26 19.32
CA ASP A 6 18.07 -4.76 18.44
C ASP A 6 18.28 -3.23 18.50
N ASP A 7 17.25 -2.48 18.90
CA ASP A 7 17.31 -1.05 19.24
C ASP A 7 18.01 -0.77 20.59
N GLY A 8 18.37 -1.82 21.34
CA GLY A 8 18.95 -1.73 22.67
C GLY A 8 17.92 -1.62 23.81
N SER A 9 16.62 -1.74 23.52
CA SER A 9 15.58 -1.88 24.53
C SER A 9 15.78 -3.18 25.30
N LEU A 10 15.70 -3.09 26.63
CA LEU A 10 15.85 -4.22 27.54
C LEU A 10 14.65 -4.26 28.47
N ASP A 11 14.03 -5.43 28.60
CA ASP A 11 13.01 -5.69 29.60
C ASP A 11 13.31 -6.99 30.36
N SER A 12 12.85 -7.08 31.60
CA SER A 12 12.98 -8.29 32.39
C SER A 12 11.81 -8.46 33.33
N SER A 13 11.33 -9.69 33.44
CA SER A 13 10.24 -10.08 34.34
C SER A 13 10.67 -11.25 35.21
N VAL A 14 10.40 -11.13 36.51
CA VAL A 14 10.62 -12.18 37.49
C VAL A 14 9.26 -12.70 37.93
N VAL A 15 9.01 -13.99 37.67
CA VAL A 15 7.75 -14.67 37.99
C VAL A 15 8.06 -15.93 38.80
N THR A 16 7.31 -16.13 39.87
CA THR A 16 7.39 -17.38 40.65
C THR A 16 6.62 -18.48 39.91
N ALA A 17 7.29 -19.60 39.66
CA ALA A 17 6.63 -20.77 39.10
C ALA A 17 5.58 -21.34 40.07
N ASP A 18 4.51 -21.90 39.52
CA ASP A 18 3.46 -22.56 40.29
C ASP A 18 3.93 -23.89 40.89
N SER A 19 3.03 -24.58 41.60
CA SER A 19 3.35 -25.88 42.23
C SER A 19 3.71 -26.99 41.24
N THR A 20 3.48 -26.79 39.94
CA THR A 20 3.84 -27.71 38.87
C THR A 20 5.14 -27.32 38.16
N GLY A 21 5.73 -26.17 38.52
CA GLY A 21 6.92 -25.63 37.88
C GLY A 21 6.64 -24.82 36.62
N LEU A 22 5.37 -24.51 36.34
CA LEU A 22 4.96 -23.69 35.19
C LEU A 22 4.89 -22.21 35.57
N TRP A 23 5.15 -21.34 34.62
CA TRP A 23 5.06 -19.89 34.76
C TRP A 23 4.65 -19.27 33.43
N SER A 24 4.09 -18.07 33.49
CA SER A 24 3.76 -17.26 32.32
C SER A 24 4.03 -15.79 32.63
N THR A 25 4.54 -15.05 31.66
CA THR A 25 4.66 -13.58 31.70
C THR A 25 4.28 -13.03 30.34
N THR A 26 3.82 -11.79 30.31
CA THR A 26 3.67 -11.01 29.09
C THR A 26 4.79 -9.98 29.03
N MET A 27 5.34 -9.75 27.84
CA MET A 27 6.30 -8.69 27.54
C MET A 27 5.84 -8.02 26.25
N THR A 28 6.01 -6.71 26.15
CA THR A 28 5.65 -5.95 24.96
C THR A 28 6.88 -5.76 24.09
N VAL A 29 6.80 -6.19 22.84
CA VAL A 29 7.82 -5.93 21.82
C VAL A 29 7.58 -4.52 21.28
N PRO A 30 8.56 -3.60 21.37
CA PRO A 30 8.44 -2.29 20.73
C PRO A 30 8.26 -2.43 19.20
N ALA A 31 7.41 -1.59 18.61
CA ALA A 31 7.25 -1.54 17.15
C ALA A 31 8.61 -1.26 16.47
N GLY A 32 8.82 -1.89 15.32
CA GLY A 32 10.05 -1.76 14.54
C GLY A 32 11.26 -2.54 15.06
N THR A 33 11.11 -3.37 16.10
CA THR A 33 12.24 -4.07 16.74
C THR A 33 12.17 -5.58 16.60
N ALA A 34 13.34 -6.21 16.53
CA ALA A 34 13.50 -7.64 16.71
C ALA A 34 14.06 -7.91 18.12
N CYS A 35 13.38 -8.76 18.89
CA CYS A 35 13.75 -9.05 20.27
C CYS A 35 13.97 -10.54 20.52
N ASP A 36 15.02 -10.80 21.29
CA ASP A 36 15.41 -12.10 21.80
C ASP A 36 14.93 -12.30 23.24
N PHE A 37 14.43 -13.49 23.51
CA PHE A 37 13.74 -13.86 24.74
C PHE A 37 14.41 -15.06 25.37
N TYR A 38 14.86 -14.95 26.62
CA TYR A 38 15.48 -16.05 27.35
C TYR A 38 15.21 -15.99 28.87
N ALA A 39 15.33 -17.12 29.56
CA ALA A 39 15.08 -17.22 30.99
C ALA A 39 16.11 -18.09 31.71
N TYR A 40 16.20 -17.90 33.02
CA TYR A 40 16.79 -18.85 33.94
C TYR A 40 15.92 -18.91 35.19
N ALA A 41 16.12 -19.93 36.02
CA ALA A 41 15.44 -20.11 37.30
C ALA A 41 16.43 -20.02 38.45
N GLU A 42 15.96 -19.53 39.60
CA GLU A 42 16.69 -19.53 40.86
C GLU A 42 15.85 -20.29 41.91
N ASP A 43 16.46 -21.21 42.64
CA ASP A 43 15.75 -21.94 43.71
C ASP A 43 15.70 -21.13 45.03
N ALA A 44 14.99 -21.66 46.03
CA ALA A 44 14.79 -20.96 47.31
C ALA A 44 16.08 -20.77 48.14
N VAL A 45 17.19 -21.43 47.78
CA VAL A 45 18.48 -21.30 48.46
C VAL A 45 19.51 -20.55 47.61
N GLY A 46 19.10 -20.02 46.44
CA GLY A 46 19.90 -19.17 45.58
C GLY A 46 20.70 -19.90 44.48
N ASN A 47 20.41 -21.17 44.19
CA ASN A 47 21.05 -21.85 43.06
C ASN A 47 20.39 -21.43 41.75
N VAL A 48 21.21 -21.00 40.79
CA VAL A 48 20.77 -20.53 39.47
C VAL A 48 20.95 -21.62 38.41
N SER A 49 19.93 -21.82 37.56
CA SER A 49 19.99 -22.74 36.41
C SER A 49 20.84 -22.16 35.28
N PRO A 50 21.24 -22.98 34.28
CA PRO A 50 21.65 -22.45 32.99
C PRO A 50 20.56 -21.59 32.34
N VAL A 51 20.95 -20.71 31.41
CA VAL A 51 20.03 -19.94 30.57
C VAL A 51 19.32 -20.90 29.59
N SER A 52 18.04 -20.63 29.32
CA SER A 52 17.22 -21.36 28.35
C SER A 52 17.74 -21.21 26.92
N ASN A 53 17.07 -21.88 25.99
CA ASN A 53 17.14 -21.47 24.58
C ASN A 53 16.59 -20.06 24.42
N THR A 54 17.08 -19.35 23.41
CA THR A 54 16.53 -18.07 22.96
C THR A 54 15.33 -18.32 22.05
N VAL A 55 14.30 -17.49 22.19
CA VAL A 55 13.19 -17.36 21.25
C VAL A 55 13.27 -15.94 20.66
N SER A 56 13.13 -15.80 19.35
CA SER A 56 13.19 -14.50 18.69
C SER A 56 11.83 -14.17 18.09
N THR A 57 11.42 -12.91 18.19
CA THR A 57 10.24 -12.37 17.49
C THR A 57 10.51 -10.93 17.07
N GLN A 58 9.70 -10.39 16.17
CA GLN A 58 9.77 -8.99 15.76
C GLN A 58 8.38 -8.34 15.85
N ALA A 59 8.35 -7.02 15.96
CA ALA A 59 7.17 -6.21 15.69
C ALA A 59 7.52 -5.20 14.59
N CYS A 60 6.61 -4.96 13.66
CA CYS A 60 6.81 -3.99 12.58
C CYS A 60 6.52 -2.56 13.05
N ASP A 61 7.18 -1.58 12.43
CA ASP A 61 6.82 -0.16 12.57
C ASP A 61 5.88 0.19 11.40
N PRO A 62 4.72 0.81 11.66
CA PRO A 62 3.99 1.55 10.63
C PRO A 62 4.93 2.54 9.94
N VAL A 63 4.98 2.49 8.61
CA VAL A 63 5.77 3.41 7.78
C VAL A 63 4.99 4.71 7.55
N ASP A 64 3.69 4.68 7.77
CA ASP A 64 2.76 5.79 7.71
C ASP A 64 1.78 5.77 8.90
N ASP A 65 0.95 6.80 8.98
CA ASP A 65 -0.09 6.94 10.00
C ASP A 65 -1.35 6.11 9.65
N TYR A 66 -1.40 5.41 8.51
CA TYR A 66 -2.57 4.65 8.05
C TYR A 66 -2.68 3.32 8.81
N GLU A 67 -1.54 2.74 9.20
CA GLU A 67 -1.48 1.45 9.92
C GLU A 67 -1.52 1.59 11.46
N ASP A 68 -1.90 2.77 11.99
CA ASP A 68 -1.72 3.16 13.40
C ASP A 68 -2.88 2.78 14.34
N SER A 69 -3.74 1.83 13.94
CA SER A 69 -4.99 1.40 14.60
C SER A 69 -6.22 2.30 14.40
N THR A 70 -6.09 3.35 13.59
CA THR A 70 -7.23 4.04 13.00
C THR A 70 -7.70 3.29 11.76
N SER A 71 -9.01 3.21 11.50
CA SER A 71 -9.55 2.47 10.35
C SER A 71 -9.40 3.23 9.01
N LEU A 72 -8.42 4.12 8.95
CA LEU A 72 -8.27 5.13 7.90
C LEU A 72 -7.47 4.51 6.76
N GLY A 73 -8.05 4.43 5.57
CA GLY A 73 -7.42 3.73 4.45
C GLY A 73 -7.83 2.26 4.34
N ASP A 74 -8.30 1.62 5.41
CA ASP A 74 -8.66 0.19 5.45
C ASP A 74 -9.88 -0.18 4.58
N SER A 75 -10.54 0.80 3.97
CA SER A 75 -11.69 0.56 3.11
C SER A 75 -11.90 1.67 2.11
N CYS A 76 -12.52 1.34 0.98
CA CYS A 76 -12.96 2.34 0.01
C CYS A 76 -13.75 3.50 0.64
N ALA A 77 -14.61 3.22 1.63
CA ALA A 77 -15.48 4.24 2.21
C ALA A 77 -14.71 5.29 3.03
N ASP A 78 -13.47 4.97 3.40
CA ASP A 78 -12.55 5.80 4.17
C ASP A 78 -11.18 5.88 3.46
N ALA A 79 -11.21 5.92 2.12
CA ALA A 79 -10.00 6.01 1.32
C ALA A 79 -9.26 7.32 1.60
N ILE A 80 -7.94 7.22 1.66
CA ILE A 80 -7.01 8.32 1.96
C ILE A 80 -7.00 9.33 0.81
N GLU A 81 -7.15 10.62 1.13
CA GLU A 81 -7.21 11.73 0.18
C GLU A 81 -6.39 12.94 0.70
N ASP A 82 -5.08 12.76 0.85
CA ASP A 82 -4.19 13.78 1.44
C ASP A 82 -3.58 14.77 0.42
N TRP A 83 -3.93 14.62 -0.85
CA TRP A 83 -3.39 15.42 -1.95
C TRP A 83 -4.47 16.29 -2.60
N THR A 84 -4.02 17.34 -3.29
CA THR A 84 -4.89 18.11 -4.17
C THR A 84 -5.13 17.36 -5.47
N ALA A 85 -6.24 17.65 -6.15
CA ALA A 85 -6.52 17.13 -7.49
C ALA A 85 -5.32 17.29 -8.44
N LEU A 86 -4.98 16.22 -9.16
CA LEU A 86 -3.82 16.13 -10.05
C LEU A 86 -4.17 16.76 -11.41
N PRO A 87 -3.57 17.90 -11.78
CA PRO A 87 -3.70 18.44 -13.14
C PRO A 87 -2.98 17.55 -14.16
N ASP A 88 -3.37 17.65 -15.42
CA ASP A 88 -2.77 16.93 -16.57
C ASP A 88 -1.43 17.54 -17.04
N ASP A 89 -0.56 17.91 -16.09
CA ASP A 89 0.72 18.59 -16.35
C ASP A 89 1.96 17.74 -16.00
N GLY A 90 1.76 16.48 -15.63
CA GLY A 90 2.81 15.56 -15.17
C GLY A 90 3.06 15.62 -13.66
N THR A 91 2.25 16.37 -12.90
CA THR A 91 2.29 16.36 -11.43
C THR A 91 2.22 14.93 -10.90
N THR A 92 3.10 14.63 -9.96
CA THR A 92 3.30 13.30 -9.40
C THR A 92 3.20 13.34 -7.87
N VAL A 93 2.48 12.39 -7.30
CA VAL A 93 2.43 12.08 -5.87
C VAL A 93 3.19 10.78 -5.62
N THR A 94 3.94 10.71 -4.53
CA THR A 94 4.64 9.50 -4.10
C THR A 94 4.19 9.15 -2.70
N ILE A 95 3.71 7.93 -2.53
CA ILE A 95 3.18 7.39 -1.28
C ILE A 95 4.04 6.22 -0.89
N THR A 96 4.42 6.13 0.38
CA THR A 96 5.16 4.98 0.93
C THR A 96 4.36 4.47 2.11
N GLY A 97 4.05 3.17 2.11
CA GLY A 97 3.30 2.54 3.18
C GLY A 97 3.64 1.07 3.34
N ASN A 98 3.04 0.41 4.34
CA ASN A 98 3.27 -1.01 4.56
C ASN A 98 2.08 -1.69 5.25
N ILE A 99 1.51 -2.68 4.58
CA ILE A 99 0.47 -3.51 5.18
C ILE A 99 1.12 -4.52 6.12
N ILE A 100 0.88 -4.42 7.43
CA ILE A 100 1.52 -5.31 8.42
C ILE A 100 0.79 -6.65 8.51
N ASP A 101 -0.54 -6.62 8.64
CA ASP A 101 -1.41 -7.79 8.72
C ASP A 101 -1.90 -8.16 7.31
N ALA A 102 -1.77 -9.42 6.90
CA ALA A 102 -2.21 -9.83 5.55
C ALA A 102 -3.73 -9.72 5.31
N SER A 103 -4.53 -9.41 6.35
CA SER A 103 -5.96 -9.11 6.24
C SER A 103 -6.28 -7.63 6.09
N ASP A 104 -5.25 -6.77 6.08
CA ASP A 104 -5.36 -5.34 5.91
C ASP A 104 -5.10 -4.89 4.46
N GLU A 105 -5.58 -3.71 4.11
CA GLU A 105 -5.71 -3.19 2.74
C GLU A 105 -5.63 -1.67 2.74
N ASP A 106 -4.86 -1.07 1.83
CA ASP A 106 -4.79 0.39 1.72
C ASP A 106 -5.62 0.91 0.55
N TRP A 107 -6.50 1.88 0.82
CA TRP A 107 -7.31 2.56 -0.17
C TRP A 107 -6.94 4.03 -0.28
N TYR A 108 -6.69 4.48 -1.51
CA TYR A 108 -6.32 5.85 -1.85
C TYR A 108 -7.30 6.46 -2.85
N LEU A 109 -7.59 7.75 -2.74
CA LEU A 109 -8.56 8.48 -3.57
C LEU A 109 -7.92 9.65 -4.33
N PHE A 110 -7.89 9.60 -5.66
CA PHE A 110 -7.30 10.65 -6.50
C PHE A 110 -8.34 11.34 -7.36
N ASP A 111 -8.48 12.65 -7.18
CA ASP A 111 -9.09 13.51 -8.19
C ASP A 111 -8.07 13.84 -9.29
N THR A 112 -8.48 13.73 -10.54
CA THR A 112 -7.69 14.14 -11.71
C THR A 112 -8.44 15.18 -12.53
N LEU A 113 -7.71 16.15 -13.06
CA LEU A 113 -8.25 17.23 -13.88
C LEU A 113 -7.58 17.20 -15.25
N GLN A 114 -8.40 17.33 -16.30
CA GLN A 114 -7.94 17.58 -17.65
C GLN A 114 -8.16 19.05 -18.02
N SER A 115 -7.14 19.66 -18.61
CA SER A 115 -7.29 20.94 -19.28
C SER A 115 -8.14 20.78 -20.56
N VAL A 116 -9.27 21.47 -20.63
CA VAL A 116 -10.17 21.37 -21.79
C VAL A 116 -9.49 21.92 -23.04
N THR A 117 -9.44 21.10 -24.09
CA THR A 117 -9.00 21.50 -25.44
C THR A 117 -10.09 21.11 -26.44
N THR A 118 -10.21 21.86 -27.54
CA THR A 118 -11.17 21.54 -28.63
C THR A 118 -10.48 20.95 -29.87
N ALA A 119 -9.15 20.99 -29.88
CA ALA A 119 -8.27 20.31 -30.82
C ALA A 119 -6.82 20.39 -30.30
N GLY A 120 -6.04 19.32 -30.46
CA GLY A 120 -4.65 19.31 -30.04
C GLY A 120 -4.20 17.95 -29.52
N TYR A 121 -3.24 17.96 -28.61
CA TYR A 121 -2.83 16.76 -27.88
C TYR A 121 -3.58 16.74 -26.55
N ASN A 122 -4.33 15.67 -26.31
CA ASN A 122 -4.83 15.38 -24.98
C ASN A 122 -3.64 14.85 -24.16
N VAL A 123 -3.17 15.67 -23.23
CA VAL A 123 -2.04 15.30 -22.36
C VAL A 123 -2.49 14.56 -21.12
N TYR A 124 -3.79 14.36 -20.91
CA TYR A 124 -4.31 13.57 -19.80
C TYR A 124 -3.77 12.15 -19.84
N ASN A 125 -3.18 11.73 -18.72
CA ASN A 125 -2.65 10.39 -18.56
C ASN A 125 -2.57 10.06 -17.08
N PHE A 126 -3.63 9.47 -16.52
CA PHE A 126 -3.59 9.00 -15.14
C PHE A 126 -2.76 7.73 -15.07
N GLN A 127 -1.66 7.76 -14.31
CA GLN A 127 -0.75 6.64 -14.15
C GLN A 127 -0.58 6.28 -12.68
N VAL A 128 -0.51 4.98 -12.40
CA VAL A 128 -0.17 4.43 -11.10
C VAL A 128 0.93 3.39 -11.31
N SER A 129 2.02 3.48 -10.56
CA SER A 129 3.12 2.52 -10.63
C SER A 129 3.62 2.18 -9.23
N LEU A 130 3.89 0.90 -9.01
CA LEU A 130 4.48 0.37 -7.81
C LEU A 130 6.01 0.38 -7.95
N THR A 131 6.65 1.45 -7.46
CA THR A 131 8.09 1.69 -7.63
C THR A 131 8.95 0.93 -6.62
N ALA A 132 8.35 0.45 -5.52
CA ALA A 132 8.96 -0.46 -4.56
C ALA A 132 7.91 -1.43 -4.00
N GLY A 133 8.34 -2.62 -3.58
CA GLY A 133 7.45 -3.62 -2.98
C GLY A 133 6.73 -4.56 -3.96
N ALA A 134 6.97 -4.46 -5.27
CA ALA A 134 6.28 -5.26 -6.29
C ALA A 134 6.43 -6.79 -6.20
N ALA A 135 7.31 -7.30 -5.34
CA ALA A 135 7.40 -8.72 -5.05
C ALA A 135 6.34 -9.20 -4.04
N ASP A 136 5.87 -8.28 -3.19
CA ASP A 136 5.01 -8.58 -2.04
C ASP A 136 3.63 -7.92 -2.17
N TYR A 137 3.52 -6.86 -2.97
CA TYR A 137 2.33 -6.02 -3.10
C TYR A 137 1.79 -5.99 -4.53
N SER A 138 0.50 -5.70 -4.65
CA SER A 138 -0.18 -5.41 -5.92
C SER A 138 -1.29 -4.40 -5.66
N PHE A 139 -1.75 -3.76 -6.72
CA PHE A 139 -2.87 -2.82 -6.61
C PHE A 139 -3.95 -3.03 -7.67
N ALA A 140 -5.11 -2.45 -7.40
CA ALA A 140 -6.22 -2.29 -8.30
C ALA A 140 -6.61 -0.81 -8.45
N VAL A 141 -7.10 -0.42 -9.62
CA VAL A 141 -7.62 0.92 -9.89
C VAL A 141 -9.10 0.83 -10.22
N TYR A 142 -9.89 1.71 -9.61
CA TYR A 142 -11.30 1.87 -9.92
C TYR A 142 -11.58 3.31 -10.33
N ARG A 143 -12.44 3.51 -11.33
CA ARG A 143 -12.74 4.83 -11.87
C ARG A 143 -14.15 5.31 -11.51
N GLY A 144 -14.23 6.46 -10.85
CA GLY A 144 -15.48 7.15 -10.47
C GLY A 144 -16.20 6.58 -9.24
N SER A 145 -15.95 5.32 -8.88
CA SER A 145 -16.38 4.70 -7.62
C SER A 145 -15.49 3.49 -7.34
N CYS A 146 -15.49 2.95 -6.13
CA CYS A 146 -14.82 1.67 -5.80
C CYS A 146 -15.71 0.43 -5.98
N SER A 147 -16.84 0.55 -6.67
CA SER A 147 -17.69 -0.61 -6.96
C SER A 147 -16.99 -1.55 -7.94
N THR A 148 -17.25 -2.85 -7.88
CA THR A 148 -16.66 -3.82 -8.83
C THR A 148 -17.00 -3.53 -10.30
N SER A 149 -18.08 -2.81 -10.58
CA SER A 149 -18.42 -2.33 -11.94
C SER A 149 -17.54 -1.18 -12.44
N ALA A 150 -16.83 -0.50 -11.54
CA ALA A 150 -15.90 0.58 -11.83
C ALA A 150 -14.44 0.11 -11.81
N LEU A 151 -14.20 -1.18 -11.58
CA LEU A 151 -12.86 -1.76 -11.65
C LEU A 151 -12.33 -1.62 -13.08
N GLU A 152 -11.16 -0.99 -13.19
CA GLU A 152 -10.49 -0.82 -14.47
C GLU A 152 -9.79 -2.13 -14.87
N CYS A 153 -9.67 -2.38 -16.18
CA CYS A 153 -8.97 -3.54 -16.73
C CYS A 153 -9.45 -4.95 -16.25
N GLY A 154 -10.67 -5.08 -15.71
CA GLY A 154 -11.17 -6.39 -15.27
C GLY A 154 -12.62 -6.42 -14.74
N THR A 155 -13.02 -7.58 -14.21
CA THR A 155 -14.29 -7.76 -13.46
C THR A 155 -14.06 -8.28 -12.04
N SER A 156 -12.79 -8.51 -11.68
CA SER A 156 -12.27 -8.87 -10.38
C SER A 156 -10.80 -8.45 -10.33
N GLU A 157 -10.29 -8.07 -9.16
CA GLU A 157 -8.91 -7.61 -9.00
C GLU A 157 -7.87 -8.68 -9.36
N GLY A 158 -8.22 -9.96 -9.21
CA GLY A 158 -7.36 -11.07 -9.64
C GLY A 158 -6.02 -11.07 -8.92
N SER A 159 -4.91 -11.02 -9.67
CA SER A 159 -3.56 -10.88 -9.12
C SER A 159 -3.14 -9.42 -8.89
N GLY A 160 -3.99 -8.45 -9.24
CA GLY A 160 -3.65 -7.04 -9.27
C GLY A 160 -2.62 -6.67 -10.33
N TRP A 161 -2.10 -5.45 -10.21
CA TRP A 161 -1.16 -4.83 -11.13
C TRP A 161 0.03 -4.22 -10.39
N THR A 162 1.13 -4.02 -11.12
CA THR A 162 2.28 -3.20 -10.68
C THR A 162 2.32 -1.86 -11.40
N ASP A 163 1.57 -1.72 -12.50
CA ASP A 163 1.52 -0.52 -13.34
C ASP A 163 0.13 -0.43 -13.98
N TYR A 164 -0.41 0.77 -14.03
CA TYR A 164 -1.68 1.12 -14.68
C TYR A 164 -1.56 2.49 -15.35
N SER A 165 -2.20 2.64 -16.51
CA SER A 165 -2.30 3.92 -17.20
C SER A 165 -3.64 4.05 -17.91
N TYR A 166 -4.27 5.22 -17.81
CA TYR A 166 -5.44 5.57 -18.59
C TYR A 166 -5.25 6.93 -19.25
N TYR A 167 -5.33 6.95 -20.58
CA TYR A 167 -5.15 8.13 -21.42
C TYR A 167 -6.06 8.03 -22.65
N ALA A 168 -6.30 9.17 -23.31
CA ALA A 168 -6.96 9.18 -24.61
C ALA A 168 -6.01 8.60 -25.67
N GLU A 169 -6.36 7.46 -26.26
CA GLU A 169 -5.60 6.88 -27.38
C GLU A 169 -6.49 6.67 -28.60
N ASP A 170 -6.12 7.29 -29.71
CA ASP A 170 -6.66 7.00 -31.02
C ASP A 170 -5.83 5.88 -31.64
N VAL A 171 -6.37 4.67 -31.55
CA VAL A 171 -5.76 3.46 -32.09
C VAL A 171 -6.03 3.26 -33.59
N GLY A 172 -6.69 4.23 -34.25
CA GLY A 172 -7.13 4.16 -35.64
C GLY A 172 -8.31 3.22 -35.85
N ASP A 173 -9.19 3.10 -34.86
CA ASP A 173 -10.41 2.33 -34.99
C ASP A 173 -11.37 3.03 -35.98
N GLY A 174 -11.67 2.38 -37.11
CA GLY A 174 -12.56 2.91 -38.15
C GLY A 174 -11.88 3.10 -39.50
N ASP A 175 -12.46 3.98 -40.34
CA ASP A 175 -11.99 4.29 -41.70
C ASP A 175 -11.10 5.55 -41.74
N HIS A 176 -10.12 5.65 -40.84
CA HIS A 176 -9.10 6.70 -40.90
C HIS A 176 -7.73 6.17 -40.52
N THR A 177 -6.69 6.91 -40.89
CA THR A 177 -5.32 6.59 -40.48
C THR A 177 -5.12 7.06 -39.03
N PRO A 178 -4.50 6.25 -38.15
CA PRO A 178 -4.10 6.72 -36.83
C PRO A 178 -3.28 8.01 -36.95
N PRO A 179 -3.50 9.00 -36.07
CA PRO A 179 -2.69 10.20 -36.03
C PRO A 179 -1.21 9.86 -35.74
N GLY A 180 -0.30 10.77 -36.12
CA GLY A 180 1.13 10.57 -35.88
C GLY A 180 1.50 10.49 -34.38
N SER A 181 0.62 10.96 -33.50
CA SER A 181 0.66 10.76 -32.05
C SER A 181 -0.69 10.23 -31.60
N GLY A 182 -0.72 9.12 -30.87
CA GLY A 182 -1.97 8.47 -30.44
C GLY A 182 -2.84 9.33 -29.52
N ASN A 183 -2.27 10.36 -28.88
CA ASN A 183 -2.99 11.27 -28.00
C ASN A 183 -3.53 12.52 -28.71
N TYR A 184 -3.51 12.57 -30.05
CA TYR A 184 -4.14 13.68 -30.77
C TYR A 184 -5.67 13.55 -30.74
N CYS A 185 -6.37 14.65 -30.45
CA CYS A 185 -7.82 14.72 -30.45
C CYS A 185 -8.32 15.94 -31.24
N ALA A 186 -9.54 15.85 -31.77
CA ALA A 186 -10.25 16.99 -32.37
C ALA A 186 -11.77 16.75 -32.42
N ASP A 187 -12.54 17.67 -31.85
CA ASP A 187 -14.00 17.53 -31.76
C ASP A 187 -14.68 17.48 -33.13
N GLY A 188 -15.57 16.49 -33.32
CA GLY A 188 -16.34 16.34 -34.55
C GLY A 188 -15.49 15.95 -35.75
N SER A 189 -14.33 15.33 -35.49
CA SER A 189 -13.44 14.77 -36.51
C SER A 189 -13.62 13.25 -36.63
N TRP A 190 -12.75 12.60 -37.41
CA TRP A 190 -12.64 11.13 -37.41
C TRP A 190 -11.66 10.60 -36.36
N TYR A 191 -10.97 11.49 -35.65
CA TYR A 191 -10.08 11.14 -34.53
C TYR A 191 -10.88 11.06 -33.23
N ASN A 192 -10.20 10.70 -32.14
CA ASN A 192 -10.78 10.82 -30.80
C ASN A 192 -11.29 12.24 -30.53
N ASP A 193 -12.48 12.33 -29.94
CA ASP A 193 -13.01 13.58 -29.43
C ASP A 193 -12.14 14.07 -28.26
N CYS A 194 -12.02 15.38 -28.09
CA CYS A 194 -11.26 15.97 -26.97
C CYS A 194 -12.10 15.96 -25.69
N ASP A 195 -12.69 14.80 -25.38
CA ASP A 195 -13.51 14.60 -24.20
C ASP A 195 -12.72 14.94 -22.93
N ASP A 196 -13.42 15.53 -21.97
CA ASP A 196 -12.89 15.75 -20.63
C ASP A 196 -12.79 14.41 -19.89
N LEU A 197 -11.57 13.93 -19.68
CA LEU A 197 -11.31 12.68 -18.97
C LEU A 197 -11.16 12.87 -17.45
N SER A 198 -11.33 14.10 -16.93
CA SER A 198 -11.33 14.38 -15.49
C SER A 198 -12.18 13.36 -14.74
N SER A 199 -11.59 12.75 -13.72
CA SER A 199 -12.22 11.65 -13.01
C SER A 199 -11.65 11.50 -11.62
N VAL A 200 -12.43 10.83 -10.78
CA VAL A 200 -12.02 10.31 -9.49
C VAL A 200 -11.48 8.90 -9.69
N TYR A 201 -10.41 8.50 -9.00
CA TYR A 201 -9.87 7.15 -8.99
C TYR A 201 -9.68 6.64 -7.58
N TYR A 202 -10.04 5.39 -7.33
CA TYR A 202 -9.67 4.68 -6.13
C TYR A 202 -8.53 3.72 -6.48
N VAL A 203 -7.46 3.75 -5.69
CA VAL A 203 -6.35 2.80 -5.80
C VAL A 203 -6.37 1.93 -4.54
N HIS A 204 -6.60 0.65 -4.71
CA HIS A 204 -6.60 -0.35 -3.65
C HIS A 204 -5.28 -1.11 -3.70
N VAL A 205 -4.50 -1.12 -2.62
CA VAL A 205 -3.24 -1.85 -2.48
C VAL A 205 -3.43 -2.96 -1.46
N TRP A 206 -2.92 -4.14 -1.77
CA TRP A 206 -2.93 -5.27 -0.84
C TRP A 206 -1.67 -6.11 -0.96
N ARG A 207 -1.47 -6.98 0.02
CA ARG A 207 -0.42 -8.00 -0.01
C ARG A 207 -0.80 -9.20 -0.85
N THR A 208 0.12 -9.62 -1.69
CA THR A 208 0.00 -10.86 -2.47
C THR A 208 0.33 -12.11 -1.65
N SER A 209 1.00 -11.95 -0.51
CA SER A 209 1.39 -13.03 0.38
C SER A 209 0.64 -12.97 1.71
N ALA A 210 0.27 -14.15 2.24
CA ALA A 210 -0.47 -14.27 3.51
C ALA A 210 0.45 -14.26 4.75
N ILE A 211 1.62 -13.62 4.65
CA ILE A 211 2.58 -13.55 5.76
C ILE A 211 2.62 -12.13 6.31
N ASP A 212 2.67 -12.01 7.64
CA ASP A 212 2.97 -10.76 8.31
C ASP A 212 4.41 -10.37 7.96
N SER A 213 4.63 -9.12 7.54
CA SER A 213 5.99 -8.64 7.29
C SER A 213 6.06 -7.12 7.39
N CYS A 214 7.27 -6.61 7.58
CA CYS A 214 7.52 -5.16 7.64
C CYS A 214 8.01 -4.60 6.29
N ALA A 215 7.93 -5.38 5.21
CA ALA A 215 8.25 -4.89 3.87
C ALA A 215 7.30 -3.73 3.54
N TYR A 216 7.83 -2.65 3.00
CA TYR A 216 7.04 -1.51 2.54
C TYR A 216 6.80 -1.59 1.03
N TYR A 217 5.82 -0.82 0.56
CA TYR A 217 5.65 -0.50 -0.84
C TYR A 217 5.80 0.99 -1.08
N GLN A 218 6.03 1.36 -2.34
CA GLN A 218 5.97 2.74 -2.77
C GLN A 218 5.11 2.83 -4.03
N LEU A 219 4.09 3.67 -3.98
CA LEU A 219 3.26 4.04 -5.12
C LEU A 219 3.71 5.39 -5.66
N GLN A 220 3.77 5.48 -6.98
CA GLN A 220 3.88 6.72 -7.72
C GLN A 220 2.61 6.91 -8.54
N VAL A 221 1.92 8.03 -8.32
CA VAL A 221 0.69 8.38 -9.02
C VAL A 221 0.87 9.70 -9.73
N SER A 222 0.54 9.79 -11.01
CA SER A 222 0.65 11.03 -11.77
C SER A 222 -0.56 11.25 -12.68
N ASN A 223 -0.75 12.49 -13.11
CA ASN A 223 -1.63 12.82 -14.21
C ASN A 223 -0.90 13.68 -15.24
N GLY A 224 -0.86 13.17 -16.46
CA GLY A 224 -0.32 13.82 -17.64
C GLY A 224 1.14 13.50 -17.94
N GLY A 225 1.55 13.77 -19.20
CA GLY A 225 2.91 13.48 -19.69
C GLY A 225 3.03 13.46 -21.21
#